data_AF-Q7X1C3-F1
#
_entry.id   AF-Q7X1C3-F1
#
_cell.length_a   1.000
_cell.length_b   1.000
_cell.length_c   1.000
_cell.angle_alpha   90.00
_cell.angle_beta   90.00
_cell.angle_gamma   90.00
#
_symmetry.space_group_name_H-M   'P 1'
#
loop_
_entity.id
_entity.type
_entity.pdbx_description
1 polymer ?
#
loop_
_entity_poly.entity_id
_entity_poly.type
_entity_poly.pdbx_seq_one_letter_code
_entity_poly.pdbx_strand_id
1 'polypeptide(L)'
;MPSMRLGAPVFFSNIPFQIEERQILREMRIPKKSFLKDLDEPGLASQIKKAIDEGYRLIHGRGVFRTLSITGIEDKKVLTRETNTLFVGEKMVKLLKNCDYATLLVATIGPQVEDRVDE
;
A
#
# COMPACT_ATOMS: atom_id res chain seq x y z
N MET A 1 29.32 -4.66 0.87
CA MET A 1 27.85 -4.60 0.70
C MET A 1 27.23 -5.19 1.95
N PRO A 2 26.27 -4.51 2.62
CA PRO A 2 25.59 -5.12 3.76
C PRO A 2 24.86 -6.37 3.27
N SER A 3 25.10 -7.50 3.91
CA SER A 3 24.44 -8.75 3.58
C SER A 3 22.94 -8.61 3.88
N MET A 4 22.13 -8.43 2.83
CA MET A 4 20.69 -8.56 2.94
C MET A 4 20.40 -9.97 3.43
N ARG A 5 19.88 -10.11 4.66
CA ARG A 5 19.44 -11.40 5.19
C ARG A 5 18.15 -11.80 4.45
N LEU A 6 18.31 -12.51 3.34
CA LEU A 6 17.20 -13.13 2.62
C LEU A 6 16.34 -13.94 3.59
N GLY A 7 15.01 -13.83 3.45
CA GLY A 7 14.07 -14.53 4.29
C GLY A 7 13.80 -13.92 5.68
N ALA A 8 14.51 -12.88 6.14
CA ALA A 8 14.11 -12.15 7.35
C ALA A 8 13.11 -11.03 7.02
N PRO A 9 12.06 -10.81 7.84
CA PRO A 9 11.19 -9.65 7.65
C PRO A 9 11.93 -8.35 7.97
N VAL A 10 11.74 -7.35 7.11
CA VAL A 10 12.26 -5.99 7.29
C VAL A 10 11.08 -5.07 7.59
N PHE A 11 11.10 -4.46 8.76
CA PHE A 11 10.09 -3.52 9.22
C PHE A 11 10.51 -2.10 8.90
N PHE A 12 9.56 -1.29 8.47
CA PHE A 12 9.78 0.12 8.20
C PHE A 12 8.57 0.93 8.68
N SER A 13 8.86 2.11 9.22
CA SER A 13 7.91 3.05 9.77
C SER A 13 8.03 4.40 9.06
N ASN A 14 7.06 5.28 9.29
CA ASN A 14 7.03 6.62 8.71
C ASN A 14 7.04 6.59 7.17
N ILE A 15 6.26 5.67 6.59
CA ILE A 15 6.10 5.59 5.14
C ILE A 15 5.51 6.92 4.66
N PRO A 16 6.17 7.62 3.71
CA PRO A 16 5.61 8.84 3.16
C PRO A 16 4.28 8.51 2.49
N PHE A 17 3.24 9.24 2.88
CA PHE A 17 1.90 9.09 2.33
C PHE A 17 1.46 10.42 1.73
N GLN A 18 0.75 10.36 0.61
CA GLN A 18 0.15 11.51 -0.02
C GLN A 18 -1.33 11.24 -0.26
N ILE A 19 -2.17 12.03 0.39
CA ILE A 19 -3.60 12.10 0.13
C ILE A 19 -3.77 12.90 -1.17
N GLU A 20 -4.26 12.25 -2.22
CA GLU A 20 -4.50 12.88 -3.53
C GLU A 20 -5.88 13.57 -3.57
N GLU A 21 -5.90 14.89 -3.74
CA GLU A 21 -7.14 15.69 -3.84
C GLU A 21 -8.08 15.15 -4.92
N ARG A 22 -7.53 14.75 -6.08
CA ARG A 22 -8.30 14.17 -7.17
C ARG A 22 -9.04 12.89 -6.78
N GLN A 23 -8.40 12.02 -5.98
CA GLN A 23 -9.03 10.78 -5.51
C GLN A 23 -10.17 11.11 -4.55
N ILE A 24 -9.95 12.05 -3.61
CA ILE A 24 -11.02 12.51 -2.71
C ILE A 24 -12.21 13.06 -3.48
N LEU A 25 -11.97 13.98 -4.42
CA LEU A 25 -13.04 14.58 -5.22
C LEU A 25 -13.82 13.52 -6.02
N ARG A 26 -13.13 12.48 -6.51
CA ARG A 26 -13.77 11.35 -7.17
C ARG A 26 -14.66 10.54 -6.23
N GLU A 27 -14.18 10.21 -5.02
CA GLU A 27 -14.98 9.51 -4.00
C GLU A 27 -16.19 10.33 -3.54
N MET A 28 -16.04 11.66 -3.49
CA MET A 28 -17.13 12.60 -3.22
C MET A 28 -18.08 12.84 -4.41
N ARG A 29 -17.93 12.09 -5.52
CA ARG A 29 -18.73 12.21 -6.76
C ARG A 29 -18.61 13.56 -7.48
N ILE A 30 -17.45 14.21 -7.39
CA ILE A 30 -17.07 15.42 -8.13
C ILE A 30 -15.89 15.10 -9.11
N PRO A 31 -16.06 14.17 -10.07
CA PRO A 31 -14.93 13.61 -10.82
C PRO A 31 -14.33 14.56 -11.88
N LYS A 32 -15.02 15.66 -12.22
CA LYS A 32 -14.58 16.60 -13.27
C LYS A 32 -13.47 17.54 -12.80
N LYS A 33 -13.26 17.68 -11.50
CA LYS A 33 -12.30 18.60 -10.88
C LYS A 33 -11.12 17.82 -10.33
N SER A 34 -9.91 18.36 -10.48
CA SER A 34 -8.68 17.68 -10.08
C SER A 34 -8.09 18.23 -8.79
N PHE A 35 -8.37 19.50 -8.47
CA PHE A 35 -7.86 20.18 -7.30
C PHE A 35 -9.00 20.84 -6.51
N LEU A 36 -8.80 21.01 -5.20
CA LEU A 36 -9.78 21.68 -4.33
C LEU A 36 -10.02 23.13 -4.74
N LYS A 37 -8.98 23.81 -5.26
CA LYS A 37 -9.08 25.18 -5.78
C LYS A 37 -9.99 25.30 -7.01
N ASP A 38 -10.26 24.19 -7.69
CA ASP A 38 -11.14 24.18 -8.86
C ASP A 38 -12.62 24.10 -8.45
N LEU A 39 -12.92 23.89 -7.16
CA LEU A 39 -14.29 23.87 -6.64
C LEU A 39 -14.92 25.26 -6.73
N ASP A 40 -16.18 25.32 -7.16
CA ASP A 40 -16.94 26.59 -7.26
C ASP A 40 -17.51 26.98 -5.88
N GLU A 41 -17.21 26.19 -4.85
CA GLU A 41 -17.69 26.31 -3.48
C GLU A 41 -16.50 26.40 -2.50
N PRO A 42 -16.03 27.63 -2.18
CA PRO A 42 -14.87 27.82 -1.30
C PRO A 42 -15.04 27.24 0.12
N GLY A 43 -16.28 27.24 0.63
CA GLY A 43 -16.60 26.66 1.94
C GLY A 43 -16.36 25.16 1.97
N LEU A 44 -16.83 24.45 0.94
CA LEU A 44 -16.62 23.00 0.79
C LEU A 44 -15.13 22.68 0.63
N ALA A 45 -14.42 23.44 -0.22
CA ALA A 45 -12.98 23.28 -0.41
C ALA A 45 -12.19 23.41 0.91
N SER A 46 -12.56 24.38 1.75
CA SER A 46 -11.95 24.59 3.07
C SER A 46 -12.23 23.43 4.03
N GLN A 47 -13.45 22.91 4.05
CA GLN A 47 -13.80 21.76 4.89
C GLN A 47 -13.06 20.50 4.46
N ILE A 48 -13.00 20.21 3.16
CA ILE A 48 -12.24 19.06 2.63
C ILE A 48 -10.76 19.22 2.98
N LYS A 49 -10.19 20.42 2.82
CA LYS A 49 -8.80 20.68 3.16
C LYS A 49 -8.52 20.42 4.64
N LYS A 50 -9.40 20.85 5.54
CA LYS A 50 -9.31 20.56 6.98
C LYS A 50 -9.35 19.05 7.26
N ALA A 51 -10.26 18.32 6.62
CA ALA A 51 -10.35 16.86 6.77
C ALA A 51 -9.09 16.15 6.27
N ILE A 52 -8.50 16.60 5.15
CA ILE A 52 -7.21 16.11 4.65
C ILE A 52 -6.11 16.34 5.68
N ASP A 53 -6.03 17.56 6.23
CA ASP A 53 -5.00 17.93 7.20
C ASP A 53 -5.16 17.16 8.53
N GLU A 54 -6.40 16.86 8.95
CA GLU A 54 -6.69 15.96 10.07
C GLU A 54 -6.29 14.52 9.76
N GLY A 55 -6.64 14.02 8.57
CA GLY A 55 -6.25 12.68 8.11
C GLY A 55 -4.74 12.46 8.15
N TYR A 56 -3.94 13.44 7.70
CA TYR A 56 -2.48 13.35 7.79
C TYR A 56 -1.95 13.17 9.22
N ARG A 57 -2.64 13.67 10.24
CA ARG A 57 -2.23 13.49 11.65
C ARG A 57 -2.50 12.10 12.17
N LEU A 58 -3.53 11.43 11.63
CA LEU A 58 -3.95 10.08 12.00
C LEU A 58 -3.18 9.00 11.24
N ILE A 59 -2.50 9.37 10.15
CA ILE A 59 -1.72 8.43 9.34
C ILE A 59 -0.38 8.14 10.02
N HIS A 60 -0.24 6.89 10.42
CA HIS A 60 1.00 6.32 10.95
C HIS A 60 1.42 5.15 10.08
N GLY A 61 1.96 5.48 8.92
CA GLY A 61 2.43 4.53 7.91
C GLY A 61 3.42 3.52 8.48
N ARG A 62 3.08 2.24 8.41
CA ARG A 62 3.95 1.11 8.81
C ARG A 62 3.89 0.04 7.75
N GLY A 63 5.00 -0.66 7.58
CA GLY A 63 5.08 -1.75 6.62
C GLY A 63 6.09 -2.80 7.02
N VAL A 64 5.91 -3.97 6.42
CA VAL A 64 6.84 -5.08 6.51
C VAL A 64 7.01 -5.64 5.12
N PHE A 65 8.26 -5.95 4.76
CA PHE A 65 8.52 -6.73 3.56
C PHE A 65 9.43 -7.91 3.87
N ARG A 66 9.30 -8.95 3.04
CA ARG A 66 10.14 -10.14 3.10
C ARG A 66 10.47 -10.57 1.68
N THR A 67 11.76 -10.69 1.41
CA THR A 67 12.26 -11.25 0.14
C THR A 67 12.49 -12.75 0.31
N LEU A 68 11.96 -13.51 -0.64
CA LEU A 68 11.90 -14.96 -0.67
C LEU A 68 12.68 -15.45 -1.88
N SER A 69 13.43 -16.53 -1.71
CA SER A 69 14.23 -17.10 -2.82
C SER A 69 13.38 -18.10 -3.57
N ILE A 70 13.16 -17.89 -4.86
CA ILE A 70 12.37 -18.80 -5.70
C ILE A 70 13.22 -20.05 -5.99
N THR A 71 12.65 -21.22 -5.75
CA THR A 71 13.34 -22.51 -5.91
C THR A 71 12.79 -23.35 -7.06
N GLY A 72 11.57 -23.06 -7.53
CA GLY A 72 10.95 -23.78 -8.62
C GLY A 72 9.48 -23.46 -8.80
N ILE A 73 8.83 -24.21 -9.69
CA ILE A 73 7.40 -24.11 -9.99
C ILE A 73 6.81 -25.52 -10.02
N GLU A 74 5.66 -25.69 -9.39
CA GLU A 74 4.93 -26.96 -9.31
C GLU A 74 3.43 -26.70 -9.34
N ASP A 75 2.66 -27.35 -10.22
CA ASP A 75 1.19 -27.34 -10.25
C ASP A 75 0.55 -25.97 -9.95
N LYS A 76 0.96 -24.96 -10.74
CA LYS A 76 0.51 -23.57 -10.66
C LYS A 76 0.95 -22.81 -9.40
N LYS A 77 1.95 -23.30 -8.68
CA LYS A 77 2.56 -22.66 -7.51
C LYS A 77 4.01 -22.29 -7.80
N VAL A 78 4.45 -21.17 -7.26
CA VAL A 78 5.85 -20.78 -7.23
C VAL A 78 6.39 -21.17 -5.86
N LEU A 79 7.36 -22.08 -5.86
CA LEU A 79 8.01 -22.59 -4.65
C LEU A 79 9.06 -21.58 -4.22
N THR A 80 9.16 -21.36 -2.91
CA THR A 80 10.25 -20.57 -2.33
C THR A 80 10.95 -21.36 -1.25
N ARG A 81 12.19 -21.00 -0.96
CA ARG A 81 12.97 -21.67 0.09
C ARG A 81 12.29 -21.57 1.46
N GLU A 82 11.59 -20.47 1.71
CA GLU A 82 10.99 -20.17 3.00
C GLU A 82 9.51 -20.58 3.13
N THR A 83 8.81 -20.81 2.02
CA THR A 83 7.37 -21.18 2.00
C THR A 83 6.89 -21.67 0.63
N ASN A 84 5.91 -22.58 0.63
CA ASN A 84 5.34 -23.17 -0.59
C ASN A 84 3.87 -22.79 -0.83
N THR A 85 3.32 -21.85 -0.05
CA THR A 85 1.87 -21.56 -0.04
C THR A 85 1.51 -20.14 -0.44
N LEU A 86 2.49 -19.22 -0.56
CA LEU A 86 2.20 -17.80 -0.78
C LEU A 86 1.86 -17.45 -2.24
N PHE A 87 2.53 -18.09 -3.20
CA PHE A 87 2.43 -17.72 -4.62
C PHE A 87 1.71 -18.82 -5.39
N VAL A 88 0.38 -18.72 -5.44
CA VAL A 88 -0.48 -19.73 -6.07
C VAL A 88 -1.28 -19.10 -7.20
N GLY A 89 -1.44 -19.87 -8.28
CA GLY A 89 -2.24 -19.52 -9.45
C GLY A 89 -1.40 -19.22 -10.69
N GLU A 90 -2.02 -19.41 -11.85
CA GLU A 90 -1.36 -19.28 -13.16
C GLU A 90 -0.77 -17.87 -13.39
N LYS A 91 -1.43 -16.83 -12.89
CA LYS A 91 -0.92 -15.45 -12.97
C LYS A 91 0.39 -15.28 -12.19
N MET A 92 0.49 -15.86 -11.00
CA MET A 92 1.71 -15.78 -10.18
C MET A 92 2.87 -16.49 -10.86
N VAL A 93 2.62 -17.70 -11.37
CA VAL A 93 3.63 -18.44 -12.17
C VAL A 93 4.07 -17.60 -13.37
N LYS A 94 3.13 -17.01 -14.13
CA LYS A 94 3.47 -16.20 -15.30
C LYS A 94 4.36 -15.01 -14.95
N LEU A 95 4.12 -14.36 -13.81
CA LEU A 95 4.88 -13.18 -13.36
C LEU A 95 6.26 -13.54 -12.78
N LEU A 96 6.39 -14.68 -12.12
CA LEU A 96 7.57 -15.01 -11.30
C LEU A 96 8.46 -16.13 -11.86
N LYS A 97 8.05 -16.82 -12.93
CA LYS A 97 8.77 -18.01 -13.45
C LYS A 97 10.23 -17.81 -13.85
N ASN A 98 10.62 -16.58 -14.16
CA ASN A 98 11.97 -16.22 -14.59
C ASN A 98 12.66 -15.31 -13.55
N CYS A 99 12.22 -15.36 -12.30
CA CYS A 99 12.77 -14.56 -11.22
C CYS A 99 13.50 -15.47 -10.23
N ASP A 100 14.62 -14.99 -9.70
CA ASP A 100 15.35 -15.66 -8.63
C ASP A 100 14.76 -15.33 -7.24
N TYR A 101 14.05 -14.20 -7.14
CA TYR A 101 13.52 -13.68 -5.88
C TYR A 101 12.12 -13.09 -6.07
N ALA A 102 11.30 -13.20 -5.02
CA ALA A 102 10.02 -12.49 -4.89
C ALA A 102 9.99 -11.73 -3.56
N THR A 103 9.53 -10.48 -3.57
CA THR A 103 9.34 -9.70 -2.34
C THR A 103 7.86 -9.53 -2.06
N LEU A 104 7.42 -10.00 -0.90
CA LEU A 104 6.10 -9.71 -0.37
C LEU A 104 6.19 -8.45 0.50
N LEU A 105 5.32 -7.48 0.23
CA LEU A 105 5.23 -6.24 0.99
C LEU A 105 3.79 -6.04 1.48
N VAL A 106 3.65 -5.69 2.75
CA VAL A 106 2.39 -5.29 3.37
C VAL A 106 2.62 -3.93 4.01
N ALA A 107 1.71 -2.99 3.77
CA ALA A 107 1.74 -1.66 4.36
C ALA A 107 0.34 -1.26 4.84
N THR A 108 0.29 -0.43 5.88
CA THR A 108 -0.93 0.13 6.46
C THR A 108 -0.70 1.59 6.84
N ILE A 109 -1.76 2.39 6.83
CA ILE A 109 -1.77 3.77 7.36
C ILE A 109 -1.98 3.79 8.89
N GLY A 110 -2.20 2.64 9.52
CA GLY A 110 -2.54 2.54 10.95
C GLY A 110 -4.05 2.59 11.21
N PRO A 111 -4.49 2.27 12.45
CA PRO A 111 -5.90 2.12 12.78
C PRO A 111 -6.60 3.45 13.11
N GLN A 112 -5.86 4.53 13.39
CA GLN A 112 -6.39 5.74 14.00
C GLN A 112 -7.45 6.48 13.17
N VAL A 113 -7.46 6.29 11.85
CA VAL A 113 -8.53 6.84 11.00
C VAL A 113 -9.85 6.15 11.28
N GLU A 114 -9.85 4.82 11.41
CA GLU A 114 -11.05 4.04 11.74
C GLU A 114 -11.51 4.38 13.16
N ASP A 115 -10.59 4.37 14.12
CA ASP A 115 -10.89 4.71 15.53
C ASP A 115 -11.57 6.09 15.67
N ARG A 116 -11.14 7.08 14.88
CA ARG A 116 -11.68 8.45 14.91
C ARG A 116 -13.05 8.59 14.25
N VAL A 117 -13.38 7.74 13.29
CA VAL A 117 -14.68 7.76 12.59
C VAL A 117 -15.78 7.10 13.42
N ASP A 118 -15.41 6.12 14.25
CA ASP A 118 -16.35 5.40 15.13
C ASP A 118 -16.70 6.17 16.42
N GLU A 119 -16.06 7.32 16.69
CA GLU A 119 -16.36 8.27 17.78
C GLU A 119 -17.45 9.30 17.44
#